data_AF-A0A970X936-F1
#
_entry.id   AF-A0A970X936-F1
#
_cell.length_a   1.000
_cell.length_b   1.000
_cell.length_c   1.000
_cell.angle_alpha   90.00
_cell.angle_beta   90.00
_cell.angle_gamma   90.00
#
_symmetry.space_group_name_H-M   'P 1'
#
loop_
_entity.id
_entity.type
_entity.pdbx_description
1 polymer ?
#
loop_
_entity_poly.entity_id
_entity_poly.type
_entity_poly.pdbx_seq_one_letter_code
_entity_poly.pdbx_strand_id
1 'polypeptide(L)' 'MPGIFIDVEVDESVSGDVELARKLEEVCPVDIFAATDGGVEVVERQLDECVLCGLCLDAAPAGTVRVKKLYDSMSTL' A
#
# COMPACT_ATOMS: atom_id res chain seq x y z
N MET A 1 -13.23 5.71 1.87
CA MET A 1 -13.55 5.85 0.44
C MET A 1 -12.36 5.30 -0.29
N PRO A 2 -12.51 4.24 -1.11
CA PRO A 2 -11.41 3.66 -1.86
C PRO A 2 -10.85 4.66 -2.88
N GLY A 3 -9.58 4.49 -3.26
CA GLY A 3 -8.91 5.31 -4.28
C GLY A 3 -9.56 5.14 -5.66
N ILE A 4 -9.44 6.18 -6.48
CA ILE A 4 -10.02 6.22 -7.85
C ILE A 4 -9.00 5.71 -8.88
N PHE A 5 -7.72 6.05 -8.70
CA PHE A 5 -6.64 5.74 -9.64
C PHE A 5 -5.72 4.65 -9.13
N ILE A 6 -5.50 4.61 -7.82
CA ILE A 6 -4.62 3.67 -7.15
C ILE A 6 -5.37 2.91 -6.07
N ASP A 7 -5.09 1.62 -5.99
CA ASP A 7 -5.46 0.77 -4.86
C ASP A 7 -4.20 0.07 -4.35
N VAL A 8 -4.19 -0.27 -3.06
CA VAL A 8 -3.09 -0.99 -2.42
C VAL A 8 -3.64 -2.14 -1.61
N GLU A 9 -3.13 -3.33 -1.89
CA GLU A 9 -3.44 -4.52 -1.10
C GLU A 9 -2.24 -4.91 -0.25
N VAL A 10 -2.52 -5.24 1.00
CA VAL A 10 -1.61 -5.89 1.94
C VAL A 10 -2.15 -7.29 2.19
N ASP A 11 -1.33 -8.30 1.98
CA ASP A 11 -1.73 -9.70 2.18
C ASP A 11 -2.03 -9.98 3.65
N GLU A 12 -3.07 -10.77 3.92
CA GLU A 12 -3.51 -11.09 5.27
C GLU A 12 -2.43 -11.80 6.11
N SER A 13 -1.49 -12.50 5.47
CA SER A 13 -0.37 -13.15 6.19
C SER A 13 0.60 -12.16 6.84
N VAL A 14 0.60 -10.89 6.42
CA VAL A 14 1.48 -9.84 6.95
C VAL A 14 0.74 -8.62 7.45
N SER A 15 -0.59 -8.55 7.30
CA SER A 15 -1.40 -7.39 7.72
C SER A 15 -1.27 -7.11 9.22
N GLY A 16 -1.08 -8.15 10.03
CA GLY A 16 -0.85 -8.05 11.48
C GLY A 16 0.59 -7.79 11.94
N ASP A 17 1.56 -7.65 11.03
CA ASP A 17 2.98 -7.47 11.38
C ASP A 17 3.28 -6.00 11.71
N VAL A 18 3.48 -5.71 13.00
CA VAL A 18 3.75 -4.36 13.52
C VAL A 18 5.10 -3.81 13.05
N GLU A 19 6.12 -4.65 12.89
CA GLU A 19 7.43 -4.19 12.44
C GLU A 19 7.41 -3.88 10.94
N LEU A 20 6.71 -4.69 10.15
CA LEU A 20 6.44 -4.35 8.75
C LEU A 20 5.64 -3.06 8.63
N ALA A 21 4.61 -2.87 9.47
CA ALA A 21 3.79 -1.67 9.46
C ALA A 21 4.62 -0.39 9.67
N ARG A 22 5.50 -0.38 10.67
CA ARG A 22 6.43 0.73 10.92
C ARG A 22 7.34 1.01 9.72
N LYS A 23 7.85 -0.06 9.11
CA LYS A 23 8.70 0.07 7.92
C LYS A 23 7.93 0.66 6.75
N LEU A 24 6.71 0.20 6.49
CA LEU A 24 5.86 0.70 5.40
C LEU A 24 5.45 2.16 5.61
N GLU A 25 5.12 2.54 6.84
CA GLU A 25 4.85 3.92 7.23
C GLU A 25 6.09 4.81 7.00
N GLU A 26 7.28 4.38 7.43
CA GLU A 26 8.52 5.15 7.25
C GLU A 26 8.89 5.37 5.77
N VAL A 27 8.71 4.36 4.92
CA VAL A 27 9.17 4.44 3.52
C VAL A 27 8.16 5.09 2.57
N CYS A 28 6.89 5.22 2.97
CA CYS A 28 5.86 5.76 2.09
C CYS A 28 5.89 7.30 2.12
N PRO A 29 6.26 7.98 1.02
CA PRO A 29 6.40 9.43 1.03
C PRO A 29 5.08 10.21 1.13
N VAL A 30 3.94 9.52 1.08
CA VAL A 30 2.60 10.11 1.01
C VAL A 30 1.61 9.45 1.98
N ASP A 31 2.12 8.78 3.02
CA ASP A 31 1.35 8.30 4.17
C ASP A 31 0.19 7.33 3.82
N ILE A 32 0.38 6.45 2.81
CA ILE A 32 -0.61 5.40 2.48
C ILE A 32 -0.70 4.34 3.57
N PHE A 33 0.38 4.12 4.31
CA PHE A 33 0.45 3.13 5.38
C PHE A 33 0.59 3.83 6.72
N ALA A 34 -0.21 3.42 7.69
CA ALA A 34 -0.07 3.81 9.09
C ALA A 34 0.25 2.57 9.92
N ALA A 35 1.22 2.70 10.84
CA ALA A 35 1.53 1.63 11.76
C ALA A 35 0.60 1.70 12.98
N THR A 36 -0.04 0.58 13.30
CA THR A 36 -0.90 0.44 14.48
C THR A 36 -0.37 -0.67 15.38
N ASP A 37 -0.88 -0.75 16.61
CA ASP A 37 -0.60 -1.88 17.51
C ASP A 37 -1.10 -3.22 16.93
N GLY A 38 -2.00 -3.17 15.94
CA GLY A 38 -2.56 -4.34 15.25
C GLY A 38 -1.91 -4.65 13.90
N GLY A 39 -0.87 -3.91 13.48
CA GLY A 39 -0.20 -4.08 12.19
C GLY A 39 -0.47 -2.93 11.21
N VAL A 40 -0.55 -3.26 9.92
CA VAL A 40 -0.62 -2.32 8.81
C VAL A 40 -2.05 -1.81 8.62
N GLU A 41 -2.25 -0.50 8.74
CA GLU A 41 -3.47 0.17 8.28
C GLU A 41 -3.20 0.84 6.92
N VAL A 42 -4.11 0.64 5.95
CA VAL A 42 -4.08 1.35 4.67
C VAL A 42 -4.97 2.59 4.78
N VAL A 43 -4.35 3.76 4.69
CA VAL A 43 -5.03 5.06 4.79
C VAL A 43 -5.68 5.38 3.44
N GLU A 44 -6.92 4.96 3.24
CA GLU A 44 -7.59 5.01 1.92
C GLU A 44 -7.60 6.41 1.27
N ARG A 45 -7.66 7.48 2.08
CA ARG A 45 -7.67 8.87 1.58
C ARG A 45 -6.36 9.30 0.92
N GLN A 46 -5.29 8.52 1.08
CA GLN A 46 -3.93 8.80 0.58
C GLN A 46 -3.59 7.95 -0.64
N LEU A 47 -4.45 6.99 -1.03
CA LEU A 47 -4.18 6.05 -2.11
C LEU A 47 -3.84 6.78 -3.43
N ASP A 48 -4.62 7.80 -3.79
CA ASP A 48 -4.43 8.54 -5.05
C ASP A 48 -3.24 9.53 -5.01
N GLU A 49 -2.61 9.72 -3.85
CA GLU A 49 -1.35 10.48 -3.73
C GLU A 49 -0.13 9.62 -4.09
N CYS A 50 -0.31 8.31 -4.33
CA CYS A 50 0.78 7.40 -4.68
C CYS A 50 1.57 7.88 -5.91
N VAL A 51 2.85 8.20 -5.69
CA VAL A 51 3.78 8.62 -6.76
C VAL A 51 4.49 7.46 -7.47
N LEU A 52 4.05 6.22 -7.27
CA LEU A 52 4.62 5.01 -7.87
C LEU A 52 6.13 4.83 -7.63
N CYS A 53 6.63 5.20 -6.44
CA CYS A 53 8.05 5.12 -6.10
C CYS A 53 8.61 3.70 -5.95
N GLY A 54 7.75 2.71 -5.66
CA GLY A 54 8.15 1.30 -5.47
C GLY A 54 8.71 0.96 -4.07
N LEU A 55 8.93 1.94 -3.20
CA LEU A 55 9.59 1.71 -1.90
C LEU A 55 8.83 0.73 -0.98
N CYS A 56 7.50 0.74 -1.01
CA CYS A 56 6.69 -0.22 -0.24
C CYS A 56 6.86 -1.67 -0.73
N LEU A 57 7.12 -1.86 -2.03
CA LEU A 57 7.36 -3.18 -2.62
C LEU A 57 8.73 -3.73 -2.21
N ASP A 58 9.73 -2.86 -2.12
CA ASP A 58 11.07 -3.22 -1.64
C ASP A 58 11.11 -3.45 -0.13
N ALA A 59 10.26 -2.73 0.62
CA ALA A 59 10.19 -2.84 2.07
C ALA A 59 9.52 -4.14 2.53
N ALA A 60 8.57 -4.66 1.77
CA ALA A 60 7.78 -5.83 2.12
C ALA A 60 8.33 -7.14 1.51
N PRO A 61 8.01 -8.31 2.10
CA PRO A 61 8.22 -9.58 1.43
C PRO A 61 7.58 -9.62 0.04
N ALA A 62 8.24 -10.31 -0.90
CA ALA A 62 7.78 -10.33 -2.28
C ALA A 62 6.34 -10.85 -2.38
N GLY A 63 5.47 -10.04 -3.00
CA GLY A 63 4.08 -10.40 -3.29
C GLY A 63 3.08 -10.13 -2.17
N THR A 64 3.52 -9.66 -0.99
CA THR A 64 2.63 -9.36 0.15
C THR A 64 2.14 -7.91 0.19
N VAL A 65 2.72 -7.02 -0.61
CA VAL A 65 2.17 -5.69 -0.91
C VAL A 65 2.00 -5.57 -2.42
N ARG A 66 0.86 -5.03 -2.85
CA ARG A 66 0.54 -4.82 -4.27
C ARG A 66 0.00 -3.41 -4.48
N VAL A 67 0.58 -2.69 -5.43
CA VAL A 67 0.06 -1.40 -5.91
C VAL A 67 -0.68 -1.65 -7.21
N LYS A 68 -1.99 -1.40 -7.25
CA LYS A 68 -2.84 -1.56 -8.43
C LYS A 68 -3.10 -0.20 -9.07
N LYS A 69 -2.89 -0.12 -10.37
CA LYS A 69 -3.31 1.00 -11.21
C LYS A 69 -4.70 0.70 -11.73
N LEU A 70 -5.71 1.35 -11.18
CA LEU A 70 -7.11 1.05 -11.49
C LEU A 70 -7.48 1.46 -12.93
N TYR A 71 -6.77 2.42 -13.50
CA TYR A 71 -6.95 2.86 -14.89
C TYR A 71 -6.32 1.93 -15.94
N ASP A 72 -5.36 1.10 -15.56
CA ASP A 72 -4.69 0.18 -16.51
C ASP A 72 -5.59 -1.00 -16.90
N SER A 73 -6.60 -1.30 -16.05
CA SER A 73 -7.64 -2.28 -16.34
C SER A 73 -8.60 -1.88 -17.47
N MET A 74 -8.55 -0.62 -17.93
CA MET A 74 -9.32 -0.12 -19.09
C MET A 74 -8.56 -0.24 -20.42
N SER A 75 -7.32 -0.75 -20.45
CA SER A 75 -6.49 -0.79 -21.67
C SER A 75 -6.76 -2.01 -22.58
N THR A 76 -7.83 -2.77 -22.35
CA THR A 76 -8.34 -3.79 -23.29
C THR A 76 -9.66 -3.31 -23.90
N LEU A 77 -9.55 -2.43 -24.88
CA LEU A 77 -10.57 -2.16 -25.90
C LEU A 77 -9.93 -2.27 -27.28
#